data_AF-A0ABD1NHU2-F1
#
_entry.id   AF-A0ABD1NHU2-F1
#
_cell.length_a   1.000
_cell.length_b   1.000
_cell.length_c   1.000
_cell.angle_alpha   90.00
_cell.angle_beta   90.00
_cell.angle_gamma   90.00
#
_symmetry.space_group_name_H-M   'P 1'
#
loop_
_entity.id
_entity.type
_entity.pdbx_description
1 polymer ?
#
loop_
_entity_poly.entity_id
_entity_poly.type
_entity_poly.pdbx_seq_one_letter_code
_entity_poly.pdbx_strand_id
1 'polypeptide(L)'
;MNEVSPLDITLYLISIAHIINSASPHPRVMGIVNECGGKIHMVEHQWSQATANFLEAFKNYDEVGNDQRCIRCLKYLGLANMLMESQVNPFDGQEANS
;
A
#
# COMPACT_ATOMS: atom_id res chain seq x y z
N MET A 1 14.88 8.67 -8.49
CA MET A 1 13.52 8.47 -9.03
C MET A 1 13.38 7.02 -9.42
N ASN A 2 12.99 6.15 -8.48
CA ASN A 2 12.86 4.72 -8.79
C ASN A 2 11.51 4.50 -9.47
N GLU A 3 11.57 4.08 -10.72
CA GLU A 3 10.44 3.54 -11.45
C GLU A 3 9.73 2.51 -10.56
N VAL A 4 8.43 2.70 -10.33
CA VAL A 4 7.58 1.66 -9.73
C VAL A 4 7.86 0.38 -10.51
N SER A 5 8.30 -0.68 -9.82
CA SER A 5 8.76 -1.88 -10.52
C SER A 5 7.65 -2.37 -11.45
N PRO A 6 7.94 -2.79 -12.69
CA PRO A 6 6.91 -3.25 -13.62
C PRO A 6 6.03 -4.37 -13.03
N LEU A 7 6.57 -5.14 -12.07
CA LEU A 7 5.81 -6.12 -11.31
C LEU A 7 4.73 -5.51 -10.40
N ASP A 8 4.98 -4.37 -9.75
CA ASP A 8 4.00 -3.73 -8.86
C ASP A 8 2.80 -3.17 -9.65
N ILE A 9 3.06 -2.57 -10.82
CA ILE A 9 2.01 -2.12 -11.74
C ILE A 9 1.23 -3.31 -12.31
N THR A 10 1.95 -4.37 -12.69
CA THR A 10 1.31 -5.59 -13.22
C THR A 10 0.44 -6.27 -12.16
N LEU A 11 0.90 -6.36 -10.90
CA LEU A 11 0.11 -6.91 -9.79
C LEU A 11 -1.13 -6.05 -9.51
N TYR A 12 -0.98 -4.73 -9.55
CA TYR A 12 -2.09 -3.79 -9.41
C TYR A 12 -3.15 -3.98 -10.52
N LEU A 13 -2.74 -4.04 -11.79
CA LEU A 13 -3.67 -4.26 -12.91
C LEU A 13 -4.35 -5.63 -12.86
N ILE A 14 -3.62 -6.70 -12.53
CA ILE A 14 -4.19 -8.06 -12.37
C ILE A 14 -5.21 -8.10 -11.23
N SER A 15 -4.92 -7.41 -10.14
CA SER A 15 -5.78 -7.41 -8.96
C SER A 15 -7.03 -6.55 -9.14
N ILE A 16 -6.93 -5.41 -9.85
CA ILE A 16 -8.09 -4.65 -10.34
C ILE A 16 -8.96 -5.50 -11.28
N ALA A 17 -8.35 -6.23 -12.23
CA ALA A 17 -9.10 -7.08 -13.15
C ALA A 17 -9.91 -8.16 -12.40
N HIS A 18 -9.35 -8.75 -11.34
CA HIS A 18 -10.08 -9.68 -10.49
C HIS A 18 -11.23 -9.03 -9.72
N ILE A 19 -11.05 -7.81 -9.21
CA ILE A 19 -12.10 -7.06 -8.51
C ILE A 19 -13.27 -6.78 -9.46
N ILE A 20 -12.99 -6.24 -10.65
CA ILE A 20 -14.03 -5.88 -11.64
C ILE A 20 -14.85 -7.09 -12.08
N ASN A 21 -14.21 -8.27 -12.16
CA ASN A 21 -14.88 -9.51 -12.56
C ASN A 21 -15.65 -10.21 -11.42
N SER A 22 -15.65 -9.66 -10.20
CA SER A 22 -16.30 -10.27 -9.04
C SER A 22 -17.42 -9.40 -8.48
N ALA A 23 -18.60 -9.99 -8.24
CA ALA A 23 -19.73 -9.30 -7.62
C ALA A 23 -19.50 -8.98 -6.12
N SER A 24 -18.59 -9.71 -5.47
CA SER A 24 -18.06 -9.43 -4.14
C SER A 24 -16.63 -9.99 -4.06
N PRO A 25 -15.60 -9.14 -4.08
CA PRO A 25 -14.22 -9.62 -4.07
C PRO A 25 -13.85 -10.18 -2.69
N HIS A 26 -13.16 -11.32 -2.65
CA HIS A 26 -12.74 -11.93 -1.39
C HIS A 26 -11.83 -10.97 -0.59
N PRO A 27 -12.00 -10.81 0.74
CA PRO A 27 -11.26 -9.83 1.54
C PRO A 27 -9.73 -9.94 1.38
N ARG A 28 -9.18 -11.16 1.33
CA ARG A 28 -7.75 -11.38 1.00
C ARG A 28 -7.27 -10.68 -0.28
N VAL A 29 -8.05 -10.72 -1.36
CA VAL A 29 -7.69 -10.07 -2.64
C VAL A 29 -7.77 -8.55 -2.47
N MET A 30 -8.84 -8.05 -1.84
CA MET A 30 -8.99 -6.63 -1.52
C MET A 30 -7.84 -6.11 -0.66
N GLY A 31 -7.39 -6.90 0.31
CA GLY A 31 -6.24 -6.60 1.16
C GLY A 31 -4.95 -6.40 0.36
N ILE A 32 -4.69 -7.27 -0.63
CA ILE A 32 -3.51 -7.17 -1.51
C ILE A 32 -3.60 -5.90 -2.37
N VAL A 33 -4.76 -5.64 -2.96
CA VAL A 33 -4.97 -4.48 -3.85
C VAL A 33 -4.75 -3.18 -3.09
N ASN A 34 -5.38 -3.06 -1.92
CA ASN A 34 -5.25 -1.89 -1.06
C ASN A 34 -3.81 -1.75 -0.53
N GLU A 35 -3.11 -2.84 -0.16
CA GLU A 35 -1.70 -2.78 0.25
C GLU A 35 -0.80 -2.26 -0.88
N CYS A 36 -1.03 -2.71 -2.12
CA CYS A 36 -0.32 -2.24 -3.30
C CYS A 36 -0.64 -0.77 -3.61
N GLY A 37 -1.91 -0.39 -3.60
CA GLY A 37 -2.34 1.00 -3.78
C GLY A 37 -1.76 1.94 -2.73
N GLY A 38 -1.62 1.48 -1.48
CA GLY A 38 -0.95 2.22 -0.42
C GLY A 38 0.52 2.49 -0.74
N LYS A 39 1.25 1.47 -1.21
CA LYS A 39 2.68 1.62 -1.59
C LYS A 39 2.87 2.56 -2.77
N ILE A 40 2.00 2.51 -3.77
CA ILE A 40 2.05 3.43 -4.91
C ILE A 40 1.86 4.88 -4.44
N HIS A 41 0.84 5.14 -3.61
CA HIS A 41 0.63 6.47 -3.04
C HIS A 41 1.81 6.93 -2.17
N MET A 42 2.52 6.02 -1.48
CA MET A 42 3.76 6.37 -0.78
C MET A 42 4.86 6.85 -1.75
N VAL A 43 4.98 6.22 -2.92
CA VAL A 43 5.94 6.64 -3.96
C VAL A 43 5.55 7.98 -4.59
N GLU A 44 4.25 8.26 -4.73
CA GLU A 44 3.73 9.53 -5.24
C GLU A 44 3.60 10.65 -4.19
N HIS A 45 4.06 10.40 -2.97
CA HIS A 45 4.01 11.34 -1.84
C HIS A 45 2.58 11.73 -1.43
N GLN A 46 1.63 10.85 -1.69
CA GLN A 46 0.21 10.99 -1.37
C GLN A 46 -0.09 10.29 -0.04
N TRP A 47 0.43 10.84 1.05
CA TRP A 47 0.42 10.20 2.37
C TRP A 47 -0.98 9.88 2.90
N SER A 48 -1.93 10.80 2.71
CA SER A 48 -3.31 10.63 3.17
C SER A 48 -4.01 9.48 2.45
N GLN A 49 -3.81 9.37 1.13
CA GLN A 49 -4.33 8.28 0.32
C GLN A 49 -3.63 6.95 0.63
N ALA A 50 -2.32 6.99 0.92
CA ALA A 50 -1.58 5.82 1.38
C ALA A 50 -2.14 5.29 2.70
N THR A 51 -2.35 6.16 3.69
CA THR A 51 -2.94 5.80 4.99
C THR A 51 -4.33 5.18 4.83
N ALA A 52 -5.20 5.76 4.00
CA ALA A 52 -6.53 5.22 3.75
C ALA A 52 -6.47 3.80 3.17
N ASN A 53 -5.60 3.59 2.18
CA ASN A 53 -5.40 2.27 1.56
C ASN A 53 -4.80 1.25 2.55
N PHE A 54 -3.81 1.62 3.36
CA PHE A 54 -3.25 0.69 4.36
C PHE A 54 -4.25 0.33 5.46
N LEU A 55 -5.12 1.27 5.86
CA LEU A 55 -6.18 0.99 6.81
C LEU A 55 -7.22 0.02 6.24
N GLU A 56 -7.60 0.20 4.97
CA GLU A 56 -8.53 -0.71 4.31
C GLU A 56 -7.91 -2.09 4.06
N ALA A 57 -6.62 -2.15 3.71
CA ALA A 57 -5.87 -3.39 3.63
C ALA A 57 -5.84 -4.11 4.98
N PHE A 58 -5.60 -3.38 6.07
CA PHE A 58 -5.60 -3.92 7.43
C PHE A 58 -6.95 -4.59 7.77
N LYS A 59 -8.08 -3.90 7.59
CA LYS A 59 -9.41 -4.47 7.86
C LYS A 59 -9.66 -5.76 7.08
N ASN A 60 -9.31 -5.76 5.80
CA ASN A 60 -9.45 -6.93 4.93
C ASN A 60 -8.60 -8.12 5.38
N TYR A 61 -7.40 -7.87 5.91
CA TYR A 61 -6.54 -8.93 6.46
C TYR A 61 -6.98 -9.39 7.84
N ASP A 62 -7.50 -8.49 8.67
CA ASP A 62 -8.05 -8.77 9.99
C ASP A 62 -9.27 -9.69 9.89
N GLU A 63 -10.16 -9.41 8.95
CA GLU A 63 -11.35 -10.23 8.67
C GLU A 63 -11.01 -11.70 8.35
N VAL A 64 -9.85 -11.94 7.73
CA VAL A 64 -9.39 -13.30 7.36
C VAL A 64 -8.32 -13.85 8.32
N GLY A 65 -8.05 -13.17 9.44
CA GLY A 65 -7.09 -13.60 10.46
C GLY A 65 -5.63 -13.65 10.00
N ASN A 66 -5.21 -12.73 9.13
CA ASN A 66 -3.83 -12.68 8.63
C ASN A 66 -2.96 -11.68 9.42
N ASP A 67 -2.62 -12.05 10.65
CA ASP A 67 -1.90 -11.20 11.61
C ASP A 67 -0.58 -10.64 11.06
N GLN A 68 0.18 -11.44 10.32
CA GLN A 68 1.45 -11.00 9.73
C GLN A 68 1.26 -9.84 8.75
N ARG A 69 0.20 -9.88 7.94
CA ARG A 69 -0.13 -8.81 7.00
C ARG A 69 -0.76 -7.61 7.72
N CYS A 70 -1.56 -7.82 8.76
CA CYS A 70 -2.06 -6.76 9.63
C CYS A 70 -0.90 -5.96 10.24
N ILE A 71 0.07 -6.62 10.87
CA ILE A 71 1.27 -6.00 11.44
C ILE A 71 2.04 -5.21 10.36
N ARG A 72 2.13 -5.73 9.15
CA ARG A 72 2.78 -5.02 8.03
C ARG A 72 2.00 -3.76 7.63
N CYS A 73 0.68 -3.82 7.53
CA CYS A 73 -0.15 -2.65 7.24
C CYS A 73 -0.01 -1.60 8.34
N LEU A 74 0.04 -2.01 9.61
CA LEU A 74 0.27 -1.10 10.73
C LEU A 74 1.65 -0.42 10.66
N LYS A 75 2.71 -1.14 10.25
CA LYS A 75 4.03 -0.53 10.03
C LYS A 75 3.99 0.54 8.93
N TYR A 76 3.33 0.24 7.81
CA TYR A 76 3.17 1.22 6.74
C TYR A 76 2.31 2.41 7.13
N LEU A 77 1.25 2.19 7.91
CA LEU A 77 0.39 3.25 8.43
C LEU A 77 1.15 4.18 9.38
N GLY A 78 1.97 3.62 10.28
CA GLY A 78 2.86 4.40 11.14
C GLY A 78 3.84 5.25 10.31
N LEU A 79 4.46 4.67 9.29
CA LEU A 79 5.37 5.38 8.40
C LEU A 79 4.67 6.49 7.61
N ALA A 80 3.51 6.22 7.02
CA ALA A 80 2.74 7.20 6.25
C ALA A 80 2.33 8.40 7.13
N ASN A 81 1.90 8.15 8.37
CA ASN A 81 1.57 9.20 9.33
C ASN A 81 2.79 10.04 9.72
N MET A 82 3.95 9.41 9.95
CA MET A 82 5.19 10.14 10.23
C MET A 82 5.61 11.04 9.06
N LEU A 83 5.38 10.60 7.81
CA LEU A 83 5.73 11.38 6.62
C LEU A 83 4.73 12.49 6.32
N MET A 84 3.46 12.31 6.69
CA MET A 84 2.41 13.33 6.48
C MET A 84 2.74 14.67 7.15
N GLU A 85 3.39 14.64 8.32
CA GLU A 85 3.78 15.83 9.09
C GLU A 85 5.26 16.20 8.91
N SER A 86 6.01 15.43 8.12
CA SER A 86 7.44 15.66 7.91
C SER A 86 7.69 16.60 6.73
N GLN A 87 8.50 17.63 6.95
CA GLN A 87 9.10 18.46 5.88
C GLN A 87 10.31 17.77 5.21
N VAL A 88 10.77 16.64 5.77
CA VAL A 88 11.94 15.89 5.31
C VAL A 88 11.49 14.71 4.47
N ASN A 89 11.92 14.69 3.21
CA ASN A 89 11.80 13.52 2.35
C ASN A 89 12.91 12.51 2.72
N PRO A 90 12.58 11.33 3.27
CA PRO A 90 13.60 10.33 3.64
C PRO A 90 14.35 9.77 2.41
N PHE A 91 13.85 10.01 1.20
CA PHE A 91 14.46 9.58 -0.06
C PHE A 91 15.34 10.65 -0.72
N ASP A 92 15.47 11.85 -0.12
CA ASP A 92 16.44 12.86 -0.59
C ASP A 92 17.87 12.56 -0.13
N GLY A 93 18.05 11.59 0.79
CA GLY A 93 19.38 11.17 1.23
C GLY A 93 20.18 10.53 0.10
N GLN A 94 21.49 10.79 0.07
CA GLN A 94 22.42 10.13 -0.87
C GLN A 94 22.31 8.60 -0.85
N GLU A 95 21.97 8.04 0.32
CA GLU A 95 21.78 6.61 0.55
C GLU A 95 20.59 6.02 -0.22
N ALA A 96 19.56 6.82 -0.54
CA ALA A 96 18.36 6.37 -1.25
C ALA A 96 18.50 6.33 -2.79
N ASN A 97 19.61 6.85 -3.32
CA ASN A 97 19.93 6.85 -4.75
C ASN A 97 21.03 5.85 -5.13
N SER A 98 21.47 4.98 -4.20
CA SER A 98 22.49 3.94 -4.43
C SER A 98 21.89 2.59 -4.82
#